data_AF-A0A1Z9N7N9-F1
#
_entry.id   AF-A0A1Z9N7N9-F1
#
_cell.length_a   1.000
_cell.length_b   1.000
_cell.length_c   1.000
_cell.angle_alpha   90.00
_cell.angle_beta   90.00
_cell.angle_gamma   90.00
#
_symmetry.space_group_name_H-M   'P 1'
#
loop_
_entity.id
_entity.type
_entity.pdbx_description
1 polymer ?
#
loop_
_entity_poly.entity_id
_entity_poly.type
_entity_poly.pdbx_seq_one_letter_code
_entity_poly.pdbx_strand_id
1 'polypeptide(L)'
;MSYKGKFRPKNYKKYKGDPTNIVYRSLWELKFMRYCDSSKNIVSWCSEEVVIPYMSPTDRRVHRYFPDFYIKVKESTGKVVEKIIEIKPKKQCVLPKNKKNLTEVVTYAINQAKWSAAKDFCDDRKWQFQVLTEKELGI
;
A
#
# COMPACT_ATOMS: atom_id res chain seq x y z
N MET A 1 14.25 -15.46 -10.79
CA MET A 1 12.82 -15.57 -11.15
C MET A 1 12.15 -14.26 -10.76
N SER A 2 11.43 -13.61 -11.66
CA SER A 2 10.84 -12.28 -11.41
C SER A 2 9.48 -12.44 -10.72
N TYR A 3 9.37 -12.05 -9.44
CA TYR A 3 8.15 -12.15 -8.61
C TYR A 3 7.04 -11.14 -8.98
N LYS A 4 6.95 -10.74 -10.25
CA LYS A 4 5.98 -9.75 -10.78
C LYS A 4 5.14 -10.38 -11.90
N GLY A 5 3.91 -9.91 -12.08
CA GLY A 5 3.01 -10.42 -13.12
C GLY A 5 1.66 -9.73 -13.16
N LYS A 6 0.75 -10.23 -14.00
CA LYS A 6 -0.62 -9.73 -14.09
C LYS A 6 -1.56 -10.51 -13.15
N PHE A 7 -2.46 -9.80 -12.49
CA PHE A 7 -3.54 -10.38 -11.72
C PHE A 7 -4.85 -10.28 -12.51
N ARG A 8 -5.58 -11.39 -12.61
CA ARG A 8 -6.91 -11.43 -13.23
C ARG A 8 -7.94 -11.66 -12.13
N PRO A 9 -8.74 -10.64 -11.74
CA PRO A 9 -9.69 -10.76 -10.66
C PRO A 9 -10.84 -11.68 -11.07
N LYS A 10 -11.27 -12.58 -10.17
CA LYS A 10 -12.50 -13.36 -10.37
C LYS A 10 -13.74 -12.51 -10.09
N ASN A 11 -13.63 -11.57 -9.15
CA ASN A 11 -14.69 -10.66 -8.74
C ASN A 11 -14.38 -9.23 -9.23
N TYR A 12 -14.23 -9.06 -10.55
CA TYR A 12 -13.82 -7.79 -11.17
C TYR A 12 -14.69 -6.59 -10.75
N LYS A 13 -15.97 -6.79 -10.42
CA LYS A 13 -16.88 -5.74 -9.93
C LYS A 13 -16.43 -5.12 -8.59
N LYS A 14 -15.59 -5.80 -7.81
CA LYS A 14 -14.98 -5.24 -6.60
C LYS A 14 -13.81 -4.31 -6.92
N TYR A 15 -13.20 -4.44 -8.10
CA TYR A 15 -12.03 -3.65 -8.47
C TYR A 15 -12.47 -2.26 -8.96
N LYS A 16 -11.89 -1.21 -8.37
CA LYS A 16 -12.11 0.19 -8.75
C LYS A 16 -10.97 0.66 -9.66
N GLY A 17 -11.09 0.44 -10.95
CA GLY A 17 -10.08 0.79 -11.95
C GLY A 17 -10.27 -0.05 -13.21
N ASP A 18 -9.22 -0.24 -14.00
CA ASP A 18 -9.24 -1.20 -15.10
C ASP A 18 -8.90 -2.62 -14.60
N PRO A 19 -9.88 -3.53 -14.49
CA PRO A 19 -9.63 -4.89 -13.98
C PRO A 19 -8.84 -5.76 -14.97
N THR A 20 -8.61 -5.31 -16.21
CA THR A 20 -7.86 -6.04 -17.22
C THR A 20 -6.35 -5.81 -17.15
N ASN A 21 -5.93 -4.80 -16.39
CA ASN A 21 -4.53 -4.36 -16.31
C ASN A 21 -3.98 -4.27 -14.87
N ILE A 22 -4.44 -5.14 -13.97
CA ILE A 22 -3.90 -5.22 -12.60
C ILE A 22 -2.54 -5.92 -12.63
N VAL A 23 -1.52 -5.28 -12.04
CA VAL A 23 -0.13 -5.79 -11.98
C VAL A 23 0.30 -5.91 -10.53
N TYR A 24 0.90 -7.03 -10.16
CA TYR A 24 1.64 -7.16 -8.90
C TYR A 24 3.14 -7.13 -9.17
N ARG A 25 3.89 -6.50 -8.28
CA ARG A 25 5.34 -6.36 -8.26
C ARG A 25 6.02 -7.29 -7.26
N SER A 26 5.24 -7.94 -6.39
CA SER A 26 5.70 -8.94 -5.44
C SER A 26 4.68 -10.07 -5.21
N LEU A 27 5.14 -11.22 -4.70
CA LEU A 27 4.25 -12.30 -4.26
C LEU A 27 3.37 -11.90 -3.07
N TRP A 28 3.80 -10.92 -2.29
CA TRP A 28 3.06 -10.41 -1.14
C TRP A 28 1.85 -9.60 -1.59
N GLU A 29 2.04 -8.73 -2.58
CA GLU A 29 0.94 -8.06 -3.30
C GLU A 29 0.02 -9.09 -3.94
N LEU A 30 0.54 -10.12 -4.62
CA LEU A 30 -0.31 -11.18 -5.18
C LEU A 30 -1.17 -11.87 -4.11
N LYS A 31 -0.60 -12.18 -2.93
CA LYS A 31 -1.36 -12.75 -1.80
C LYS A 31 -2.45 -11.79 -1.34
N PHE A 32 -2.13 -10.50 -1.22
CA PHE A 32 -3.10 -9.48 -0.79
C PHE A 32 -4.20 -9.22 -1.83
N MET A 33 -3.88 -9.21 -3.12
CA MET A 33 -4.86 -9.12 -4.21
C MET A 33 -5.83 -10.31 -4.18
N ARG A 34 -5.32 -11.53 -3.96
CA ARG A 34 -6.18 -12.72 -3.80
C ARG A 34 -7.11 -12.60 -2.59
N TYR A 35 -6.62 -12.04 -1.49
CA TYR A 35 -7.47 -11.73 -0.32
C TYR A 35 -8.55 -10.71 -0.67
N CYS A 36 -8.18 -9.61 -1.33
CA CYS A 36 -9.11 -8.57 -1.74
C CYS A 36 -10.21 -9.09 -2.68
N ASP A 37 -9.84 -9.91 -3.66
CA ASP A 37 -10.75 -10.49 -4.62
C ASP A 37 -11.72 -11.50 -3.97
N SER A 38 -11.21 -12.41 -3.14
CA SER A 38 -11.99 -13.53 -2.59
C SER A 38 -12.78 -13.21 -1.31
N SER A 39 -12.31 -12.27 -0.50
CA SER A 39 -12.94 -11.95 0.80
C SER A 39 -14.32 -11.32 0.61
N LYS A 40 -15.33 -11.84 1.32
CA LYS A 40 -16.69 -11.27 1.34
C LYS A 40 -16.76 -9.92 2.06
N ASN A 41 -15.80 -9.65 2.95
CA ASN A 41 -15.75 -8.42 3.71
C ASN A 41 -15.19 -7.25 2.89
N ILE A 42 -14.49 -7.53 1.79
CA ILE A 42 -13.98 -6.50 0.88
C ILE A 42 -15.11 -6.08 -0.05
N VAL A 43 -15.54 -4.82 0.12
CA VAL A 43 -16.60 -4.17 -0.65
C VAL A 43 -16.04 -3.71 -1.98
N SER A 44 -14.89 -3.02 -1.96
CA SER A 44 -14.19 -2.58 -3.16
C SER A 44 -12.71 -2.38 -2.89
N TRP A 45 -11.86 -2.48 -3.90
CA TRP A 45 -10.42 -2.25 -3.78
C TRP A 45 -9.81 -1.80 -5.10
N CYS A 46 -8.63 -1.18 -5.05
CA CYS A 46 -7.82 -0.91 -6.23
C CYS A 46 -6.32 -0.96 -5.88
N SER A 47 -5.46 -1.05 -6.89
CA SER A 47 -4.01 -1.11 -6.73
C SER A 47 -3.34 0.03 -7.50
N GLU A 48 -2.44 0.77 -6.86
CA GLU A 48 -1.68 1.90 -7.44
C GLU A 48 -2.51 3.05 -8.07
N GLU A 49 -3.83 3.14 -7.81
CA GLU A 49 -4.70 4.18 -8.39
C GLU A 49 -4.77 5.49 -7.56
N VAL A 50 -4.46 5.42 -6.25
CA VAL A 50 -4.53 6.59 -5.36
C VAL A 50 -3.22 7.38 -5.42
N VAL A 51 -3.32 8.68 -5.66
CA VAL A 51 -2.17 9.58 -5.70
C VAL A 51 -2.15 10.47 -4.47
N ILE A 52 -1.07 10.41 -3.70
CA ILE A 52 -0.86 11.23 -2.50
C ILE A 52 0.35 12.13 -2.75
N PRO A 53 0.19 13.47 -2.73
CA PRO A 53 1.31 14.39 -2.82
C PRO A 53 2.13 14.34 -1.52
N TYR A 54 3.46 14.33 -1.63
CA TYR A 54 4.35 14.45 -0.47
C TYR A 54 5.54 15.35 -0.77
N MET A 55 6.08 16.02 0.25
CA MET A 55 7.31 16.80 0.13
C MET A 55 8.52 15.87 0.22
N SER A 56 9.30 15.74 -0.86
CA SER A 56 10.49 14.91 -0.82
C SER A 56 11.59 15.57 0.04
N PRO A 57 12.20 14.86 1.00
CA PRO A 57 13.21 15.43 1.88
C PRO A 57 14.55 15.71 1.16
N THR A 58 14.77 15.14 -0.02
CA THR A 58 16.03 15.28 -0.76
C THR A 58 16.12 16.57 -1.57
N ASP A 59 15.00 17.04 -2.12
CA ASP A 59 14.96 18.21 -3.01
C ASP A 59 13.94 19.28 -2.58
N ARG A 60 13.16 19.00 -1.52
CA ARG A 60 12.08 19.86 -1.01
C ARG A 60 11.03 20.20 -2.08
N ARG A 61 10.79 19.30 -3.04
CA ARG A 61 9.75 19.44 -4.07
C ARG A 61 8.61 18.47 -3.85
N VAL A 62 7.41 18.82 -4.32
CA VAL A 62 6.22 17.97 -4.20
C VAL A 62 6.33 16.84 -5.22
N HIS A 63 6.27 15.61 -4.73
CA HIS A 63 6.32 14.38 -5.51
C HIS A 63 5.01 13.60 -5.35
N ARG A 64 4.79 12.63 -6.24
CA ARG A 64 3.62 11.74 -6.20
C ARG A 64 3.99 10.42 -5.54
N TYR A 65 3.24 10.04 -4.51
CA TYR A 65 3.25 8.71 -3.91
C TYR A 65 2.03 7.94 -4.38
N PHE A 66 2.25 6.74 -4.90
CA PHE A 66 1.24 5.76 -5.25
C PHE A 66 1.33 4.62 -4.24
N PRO A 67 0.47 4.57 -3.22
CA PRO A 67 0.40 3.45 -2.30
C PRO A 67 -0.04 2.17 -3.02
N ASP A 68 0.34 1.01 -2.47
CA ASP A 68 0.08 -0.27 -3.14
C ASP A 68 -1.41 -0.55 -3.33
N PHE A 69 -2.26 -0.26 -2.32
CA PHE A 69 -3.70 -0.50 -2.41
C PHE A 69 -4.55 0.54 -1.69
N TYR A 70 -5.77 0.72 -2.20
CA TYR A 70 -6.91 1.21 -1.44
C TYR A 70 -7.92 0.08 -1.26
N ILE A 71 -8.53 -0.03 -0.08
CA ILE A 71 -9.61 -0.96 0.20
C ILE A 71 -10.76 -0.28 0.91
N LYS A 72 -11.98 -0.74 0.62
CA LYS A 72 -13.18 -0.52 1.41
C LYS A 72 -13.61 -1.85 1.99
N VAL A 73 -13.56 -1.98 3.31
CA VAL A 73 -13.76 -3.25 4.00
C VAL A 73 -14.83 -3.10 5.08
N LYS A 74 -15.67 -4.12 5.22
CA LYS A 74 -16.62 -4.25 6.33
C LYS A 74 -15.91 -5.00 7.46
N GLU A 75 -15.70 -4.34 8.58
CA GLU A 75 -15.09 -4.94 9.77
C GLU A 75 -16.07 -5.89 10.48
N SER A 76 -15.56 -6.70 11.40
CA SER A 76 -16.37 -7.65 12.21
C SER A 76 -17.48 -6.96 13.00
N THR A 77 -17.28 -5.69 13.37
CA THR A 77 -18.27 -4.82 14.01
C THR A 77 -19.43 -4.43 13.08
N GLY A 78 -19.34 -4.73 11.79
CA GLY A 78 -20.28 -4.31 10.75
C GLY A 78 -19.99 -2.93 10.16
N LYS A 79 -19.07 -2.16 10.77
CA LYS A 79 -18.66 -0.83 10.26
C LYS A 79 -17.91 -0.97 8.94
N VAL A 80 -18.23 -0.11 7.99
CA VAL A 80 -17.47 0.02 6.75
C VAL A 80 -16.37 1.05 6.95
N VAL A 81 -15.14 0.66 6.67
CA VAL A 81 -13.95 1.51 6.78
C VAL A 81 -13.18 1.49 5.46
N GLU A 82 -12.53 2.60 5.17
CA GLU A 82 -11.69 2.77 3.99
C GLU A 82 -10.23 2.88 4.44
N LYS A 83 -9.34 2.15 3.77
CA LYS A 83 -7.92 2.06 4.14
C LYS A 83 -7.02 2.23 2.94
N ILE A 84 -5.90 2.91 3.14
CA ILE A 84 -4.74 2.89 2.26
C ILE A 84 -3.73 1.91 2.85
N ILE A 85 -3.25 1.00 2.01
CA ILE A 85 -2.37 -0.09 2.40
C ILE A 85 -1.05 0.02 1.64
N GLU A 86 0.05 -0.07 2.38
CA GLU A 86 1.40 -0.25 1.82
C GLU A 86 1.94 -1.61 2.26
N ILE A 87 2.48 -2.39 1.34
CA ILE A 87 3.13 -3.68 1.61
C ILE A 87 4.65 -3.49 1.57
N LYS A 88 5.31 -3.72 2.72
CA LYS A 88 6.77 -3.64 2.81
C LYS A 88 7.36 -4.71 3.72
N PRO A 89 8.57 -5.19 3.43
CA PRO A 89 9.33 -6.00 4.40
C PRO A 89 9.53 -5.23 5.70
N LYS A 90 9.33 -5.89 6.85
CA LYS A 90 9.49 -5.24 8.16
C LYS A 90 10.88 -4.59 8.33
N LYS A 91 11.92 -5.21 7.76
CA LYS A 91 13.28 -4.66 7.74
C LYS A 91 13.40 -3.27 7.10
N GLN A 92 12.48 -2.90 6.21
CA GLN A 92 12.45 -1.58 5.56
C GLN A 92 11.59 -0.56 6.34
N CYS A 93 10.83 -1.03 7.34
CA CYS A 93 10.03 -0.18 8.22
C CYS A 93 10.83 0.32 9.43
N VAL A 94 12.02 -0.24 9.66
CA VAL A 94 12.90 0.12 10.78
C VAL A 94 14.03 1.03 10.31
N LEU A 95 14.49 1.88 11.23
CA LEU A 95 15.63 2.76 11.00
C LEU A 95 16.87 1.93 10.60
N PRO A 96 17.62 2.32 9.55
CA PRO A 96 18.84 1.61 9.16
C PRO A 96 19.86 1.61 10.29
N LYS A 97 20.41 0.44 10.59
CA LYS A 97 21.40 0.25 11.67
C LYS A 97 22.73 0.93 11.34
N ASN A 98 23.14 0.91 10.07
CA ASN A 98 24.38 1.51 9.62
C ASN A 98 24.14 2.90 9.01
N LYS A 99 24.31 3.95 9.82
CA LYS A 99 24.16 5.34 9.38
C LYS A 99 25.16 5.78 8.31
N LYS A 100 26.23 5.00 8.06
CA LYS A 100 27.20 5.29 6.99
C LYS A 100 26.68 4.93 5.59
N ASN A 101 25.65 4.07 5.49
CA ASN A 101 25.01 3.78 4.22
C ASN A 101 24.01 4.90 3.88
N LEU A 102 24.50 5.96 3.24
CA LEU A 102 23.70 7.13 2.88
C LEU A 102 22.47 6.77 2.03
N THR A 103 22.59 5.79 1.14
CA THR A 103 21.48 5.34 0.28
C THR A 103 20.32 4.75 1.08
N GLU A 104 20.62 3.91 2.08
CA GLU A 104 19.59 3.35 2.96
C GLU A 104 18.93 4.43 3.83
N VAL A 105 19.72 5.37 4.35
CA VAL A 105 19.23 6.50 5.16
C VAL A 105 18.31 7.40 4.34
N VAL A 106 18.69 7.75 3.11
CA VAL A 106 17.87 8.58 2.21
C VAL A 106 16.59 7.85 1.82
N THR A 107 16.67 6.56 1.48
CA THR A 107 15.49 5.75 1.14
C THR A 107 14.52 5.67 2.31
N TYR A 108 15.02 5.47 3.53
CA TYR A 108 14.22 5.47 4.75
C TYR A 108 13.54 6.84 4.95
N ALA A 109 14.28 7.94 4.83
CA ALA A 109 13.72 9.30 5.00
C ALA A 109 12.61 9.60 3.97
N ILE A 110 12.79 9.21 2.70
CA ILE A 110 11.75 9.34 1.67
C ILE A 110 10.52 8.53 2.03
N ASN A 111 10.68 7.28 2.48
CA ASN A 111 9.55 6.45 2.90
C ASN A 111 8.80 7.05 4.10
N GLN A 112 9.52 7.59 5.09
CA GLN A 112 8.89 8.29 6.21
C GLN A 112 8.08 9.50 5.75
N ALA A 113 8.61 10.31 4.83
CA ALA A 113 7.88 11.45 4.26
C ALA A 113 6.61 11.02 3.52
N LYS A 114 6.69 9.94 2.73
CA LYS A 114 5.52 9.33 2.05
C LYS A 114 4.46 8.85 3.05
N TRP A 115 4.87 8.15 4.09
CA TRP A 115 3.95 7.59 5.09
C TRP A 115 3.32 8.65 5.97
N SER A 116 4.07 9.72 6.31
CA SER A 116 3.51 10.89 7.00
C SER A 116 2.42 11.52 6.15
N ALA A 117 2.71 11.82 4.87
CA ALA A 117 1.73 12.40 3.96
C ALA A 117 0.51 11.49 3.75
N ALA A 118 0.71 10.17 3.68
CA ALA A 118 -0.39 9.23 3.55
C ALA A 118 -1.25 9.13 4.81
N LYS A 119 -0.65 9.25 5.99
CA LYS A 119 -1.38 9.33 7.25
C LYS A 119 -2.25 10.58 7.29
N ASP A 120 -1.67 11.76 7.03
CA ASP A 120 -2.41 13.03 7.02
C ASP A 120 -3.54 12.99 5.97
N PHE A 121 -3.25 12.50 4.77
CA PHE A 121 -4.25 12.31 3.71
C PHE A 121 -5.41 11.40 4.13
N CYS A 122 -5.12 10.34 4.89
CA CYS A 122 -6.14 9.43 5.39
C CYS A 122 -6.95 10.07 6.53
N ASP A 123 -6.30 10.75 7.46
CA ASP A 123 -6.94 11.37 8.62
C ASP A 123 -7.96 12.43 8.18
N ASP A 124 -7.63 13.27 7.19
CA ASP A 124 -8.55 14.24 6.57
C ASP A 124 -9.82 13.60 6.01
N ARG A 125 -9.72 12.34 5.55
CA ARG A 125 -10.81 11.58 4.92
C ARG A 125 -11.49 10.60 5.87
N LYS A 126 -11.06 10.55 7.14
CA LYS A 126 -11.46 9.51 8.11
C LYS A 126 -11.17 8.08 7.61
N TRP A 127 -10.12 7.94 6.81
CA TRP A 127 -9.57 6.67 6.34
C TRP A 127 -8.46 6.20 7.29
N GLN A 128 -7.95 4.99 7.08
CA GLN A 128 -6.81 4.46 7.83
C GLN A 128 -5.62 4.19 6.91
N PHE A 129 -4.44 4.70 7.26
CA PHE A 129 -3.20 4.26 6.64
C PHE A 129 -2.61 3.07 7.40
N GLN A 130 -2.26 2.00 6.69
CA GLN A 130 -1.69 0.80 7.30
C GLN A 130 -0.54 0.25 6.45
N VAL A 131 0.58 -0.07 7.11
CA VAL A 131 1.68 -0.82 6.51
C VAL A 131 1.52 -2.30 6.89
N LEU A 132 1.50 -3.18 5.89
CA LEU A 132 1.48 -4.63 6.06
C LEU A 132 2.87 -5.20 5.79
N THR A 133 3.34 -6.03 6.71
CA THR A 133 4.60 -6.76 6.59
C THR A 133 4.35 -8.26 6.50
N GLU A 134 5.40 -9.06 6.44
CA GLU A 134 5.31 -10.52 6.47
C GLU A 134 4.45 -11.04 7.65
N LYS A 135 4.48 -10.34 8.80
CA LYS A 135 3.70 -10.70 9.99
C LYS A 135 2.19 -10.61 9.73
N GLU A 136 1.72 -9.48 9.21
CA GLU A 136 0.30 -9.25 8.96
C GLU A 136 -0.21 -10.07 7.78
N LEU A 137 0.67 -10.40 6.83
CA LEU A 137 0.37 -11.29 5.71
C LEU A 137 0.44 -12.77 6.09
N GLY A 138 0.96 -13.13 7.27
CA GLY A 138 1.16 -14.52 7.70
C GLY A 138 2.10 -15.28 6.77
N ILE A 139 3.27 -14.71 6.50
CA ILE A 139 4.37 -15.30 5.70
C ILE A 139 5.65 -15.27 6.54
#